data_AF-A0A1B1N212-F1
#
_entry.id   AF-A0A1B1N212-F1
#
_cell.length_a   1.000
_cell.length_b   1.000
_cell.length_c   1.000
_cell.angle_alpha   90.00
_cell.angle_beta   90.00
_cell.angle_gamma   90.00
#
_symmetry.space_group_name_H-M   'P 1'
#
loop_
_entity.id
_entity.type
_entity.pdbx_description
1 polymer ?
#
loop_
_entity_poly.entity_id
_entity_poly.type
_entity_poly.pdbx_seq_one_letter_code
_entity_poly.pdbx_strand_id
1 'polypeptide(L)' 'MPAKKGQKFKLYSEETKKQAIQMKLQGKTHREIMKELNINDKGRLKVWMRKYKKLGEFSFLDQRGR' A
#
# COMPACT_ATOMS: atom_id res chain seq x y z
N MET A 1 19.74 -10.24 -7.75
CA MET A 1 20.39 -9.40 -6.72
C MET A 1 19.84 -9.79 -5.35
N PRO A 2 20.64 -10.34 -4.42
CA PRO A 2 20.16 -10.70 -3.09
C PRO A 2 19.84 -9.45 -2.24
N ALA A 3 18.86 -9.56 -1.35
CA ALA A 3 18.47 -8.46 -0.46
C ALA A 3 19.61 -8.09 0.50
N LYS A 4 19.95 -6.79 0.58
CA LYS A 4 20.99 -6.29 1.50
C LYS A 4 20.50 -6.37 2.96
N LYS A 5 21.27 -7.04 3.81
CA LYS A 5 21.06 -7.13 5.27
C LYS A 5 20.93 -5.71 5.84
N GLY A 6 19.81 -5.44 6.52
CA GLY A 6 19.50 -4.11 7.09
C GLY A 6 18.43 -3.30 6.34
N GLN A 7 17.85 -3.82 5.25
CA GLN A 7 16.72 -3.18 4.58
C GLN A 7 15.48 -3.19 5.49
N LYS A 8 15.22 -2.08 6.19
CA LYS A 8 14.00 -1.87 6.98
C LYS A 8 12.84 -1.64 6.01
N PHE A 9 12.05 -2.68 5.78
CA PHE A 9 10.76 -2.51 5.13
C PHE A 9 9.86 -1.74 6.09
N LYS A 10 9.54 -0.47 5.76
CA LYS A 10 8.44 0.23 6.46
C LYS A 10 7.19 -0.63 6.34
N LEU A 11 6.78 -1.27 7.42
CA LEU A 11 5.51 -1.98 7.49
C LEU A 11 4.45 -0.91 7.63
N TYR A 12 3.70 -0.69 6.54
CA TYR A 12 2.51 0.14 6.60
C TYR A 12 1.36 -0.75 7.09
N SER A 13 0.69 -0.31 8.16
CA SER A 13 -0.49 -0.98 8.71
C SER A 13 -1.59 -1.11 7.67
N GLU A 14 -2.47 -2.10 7.85
CA GLU A 14 -3.62 -2.30 6.97
C GLU A 14 -4.51 -1.06 6.87
N GLU A 15 -4.65 -0.31 7.97
CA GLU A 15 -5.39 0.96 8.03
C GLU A 15 -4.85 1.99 7.04
N THR A 16 -3.53 2.19 6.98
CA THR A 16 -2.90 3.12 6.03
C THR A 16 -3.17 2.71 4.59
N LYS A 17 -3.17 1.40 4.31
CA LYS A 17 -3.49 0.87 2.98
C LYS A 17 -4.96 1.10 2.64
N LYS A 18 -5.88 0.87 3.58
CA LYS A 18 -7.32 1.11 3.42
C LYS A 18 -7.61 2.59 3.15
N GLN A 19 -7.02 3.49 3.94
CA GLN A 19 -7.14 4.94 3.73
C GLN A 19 -6.65 5.34 2.33
N ALA A 20 -5.51 4.81 1.88
CA ALA A 20 -4.99 5.09 0.54
C ALA A 20 -5.95 4.69 -0.58
N ILE A 21 -6.66 3.56 -0.43
CA ILE A 21 -7.62 3.08 -1.40
C ILE A 21 -8.92 3.87 -1.33
N GLN A 22 -9.41 4.17 -0.13
CA GLN A 22 -10.59 5.03 0.06
C GLN A 22 -10.38 6.42 -0.57
N MET A 23 -9.22 7.04 -0.35
CA MET A 23 -8.86 8.30 -1.01
C MET A 23 -8.82 8.17 -2.53
N LYS A 24 -8.40 7.02 -3.06
CA LYS A 24 -8.42 6.78 -4.51
C LYS A 24 -9.82 6.63 -5.05
N LEU A 25 -10.72 5.96 -4.31
CA LEU A 25 -12.14 5.85 -4.66
C LEU A 25 -12.82 7.22 -4.64
N GLN A 26 -12.40 8.11 -3.74
CA GLN A 26 -12.80 9.53 -3.74
C GLN A 26 -12.24 10.33 -4.93
N GLY A 27 -11.43 9.72 -5.80
CA GLY A 27 -10.84 10.38 -6.97
C GLY A 27 -9.50 11.07 -6.73
N LYS A 28 -8.92 10.99 -5.52
CA LYS A 28 -7.62 11.63 -5.25
C LYS A 28 -6.50 11.04 -6.10
N THR A 29 -5.54 11.88 -6.43
CA THR A 29 -4.36 11.48 -7.18
C THR A 29 -3.36 10.77 -6.28
N HIS A 30 -2.49 9.96 -6.88
CA HIS A 30 -1.43 9.27 -6.15
C HIS A 30 -0.51 10.24 -5.39
N ARG A 31 -0.31 11.47 -5.91
CA ARG A 31 0.53 12.49 -5.27
C ARG A 31 -0.08 13.03 -3.98
N GLU A 32 -1.38 13.28 -3.99
CA GLU A 32 -2.11 13.76 -2.81
C GLU A 32 -2.13 12.69 -1.73
N ILE A 33 -2.46 11.44 -2.10
CA ILE A 33 -2.47 10.30 -1.17
C ILE A 33 -1.09 10.10 -0.52
N MET A 34 -0.01 10.23 -1.30
CA MET A 34 1.36 10.14 -0.80
C MET A 34 1.69 11.26 0.19
N LYS A 35 1.25 12.50 -0.08
CA LYS A 35 1.46 13.62 0.85
C LYS A 35 0.65 13.43 2.14
N GLU A 36 -0.61 13.06 2.01
CA GLU A 36 -1.57 12.93 3.10
C GLU A 36 -1.21 11.77 4.06
N LEU A 37 -0.72 10.65 3.51
CA LEU A 37 -0.27 9.48 4.29
C LEU A 37 1.24 9.47 4.57
N ASN A 38 1.95 10.53 4.19
CA ASN A 38 3.42 10.64 4.31
C ASN A 38 4.18 9.41 3.72
N ILE A 39 3.69 8.91 2.58
CA ILE A 39 4.26 7.77 1.88
C ILE A 39 5.22 8.29 0.81
N ASN A 40 6.51 8.03 0.99
CA ASN A 40 7.54 8.40 0.00
C ASN A 40 7.65 7.40 -1.16
N ASP A 41 6.98 6.25 -1.09
CA ASP A 41 7.11 5.16 -2.06
C ASP A 41 5.88 5.03 -2.96
N LYS A 42 5.97 5.61 -4.16
CA LYS A 42 4.95 5.53 -5.21
C LYS A 42 4.73 4.09 -5.73
N GLY A 43 5.77 3.26 -5.68
CA GLY A 43 5.72 1.86 -6.14
C GLY A 43 4.78 1.04 -5.28
N ARG A 44 4.84 1.21 -3.95
CA ARG A 44 3.94 0.54 -3.01
C ARG A 44 2.48 0.88 -3.25
N LEU A 45 2.17 2.14 -3.52
CA LEU A 45 0.81 2.56 -3.80
C LEU A 45 0.24 1.84 -5.03
N LYS A 46 1.03 1.70 -6.10
CA LYS A 46 0.63 0.90 -7.28
C LYS A 46 0.41 -0.57 -6.94
N VAL A 47 1.27 -1.16 -6.10
CA VAL A 47 1.12 -2.56 -5.66
C VAL A 47 -0.18 -2.74 -4.88
N TRP A 48 -0.52 -1.82 -3.97
CA TRP A 48 -1.77 -1.86 -3.20
C TRP A 48 -2.99 -1.77 -4.12
N MET A 49 -2.99 -0.84 -5.08
CA MET A 49 -4.07 -0.73 -6.07
C MET A 49 -4.21 -2.01 -6.90
N ARG A 50 -3.09 -2.59 -7.35
CA ARG A 50 -3.10 -3.83 -8.12
C ARG A 50 -3.66 -5.00 -7.31
N LYS A 51 -3.27 -5.12 -6.04
CA LYS A 51 -3.79 -6.17 -5.17
C LYS A 51 -5.26 -5.96 -4.86
N TYR A 52 -5.70 -4.73 -4.60
CA TYR A 52 -7.12 -4.39 -4.42
C TYR A 52 -7.96 -4.69 -5.66
N LYS A 53 -7.47 -4.39 -6.86
CA LYS A 53 -8.18 -4.76 -8.10
C LYS A 53 -8.29 -6.28 -8.28
N LYS A 54 -7.34 -7.06 -7.74
CA LYS A 54 -7.30 -8.52 -7.90
C LYS A 54 -8.10 -9.27 -6.82
N LEU A 55 -8.08 -8.79 -5.58
CA LEU A 55 -8.61 -9.46 -4.39
C LEU A 55 -9.72 -8.67 -3.68
N GLY A 56 -10.03 -7.45 -4.12
CA GLY A 56 -10.92 -6.55 -3.40
C GLY A 56 -10.38 -6.19 -2.01
N GLU A 57 -11.28 -6.11 -1.03
CA GLU A 57 -10.93 -5.82 0.37
C GLU A 57 -10.10 -6.93 1.04
N PHE A 58 -10.12 -8.17 0.51
CA PHE A 58 -9.26 -9.26 0.99
C PHE A 58 -7.77 -9.02 0.71
N SER A 59 -7.43 -8.04 -0.14
CA SER A 59 -6.05 -7.62 -0.38
C SER A 59 -5.33 -7.12 0.88
N PHE A 60 -6.07 -6.66 1.89
CA PHE A 60 -5.50 -6.09 3.09
C PHE A 60 -5.20 -7.13 4.15
N LEU A 61 -5.93 -8.25 4.15
CA LEU A 61 -5.70 -9.37 5.05
C LEU A 61 -4.31 -9.95 4.79
N ASP A 62 -3.44 -9.80 5.79
CA ASP A 62 -2.09 -10.35 5.77
C ASP A 62 -2.16 -11.89 5.61
N GLN A 63 -1.93 -12.40 4.39
CA GLN A 63 -1.91 -13.84 4.11
C GLN A 63 -0.60 -14.52 4.61
N ARG A 64 0.12 -13.95 5.57
CA ARG A 64 1.26 -14.65 6.20
C ARG A 64 0.73 -15.63 7.23
N GLY A 65 0.24 -16.76 6.74
CA GLY A 65 -0.23 -17.85 7.58
C GLY A 65 -0.68 -19.07 6.79
N ARG A 66 0.27 -19.80 6.22
CA ARG A 66 0.36 -21.27 6.32
C ARG A 66 1.72 -21.76 5.85
#